data_AF-A0A7C1ZRY7-F1
#
_entry.id   AF-A0A7C1ZRY7-F1
#
_cell.length_a   1.000
_cell.length_b   1.000
_cell.length_c   1.000
_cell.angle_alpha   90.00
_cell.angle_beta   90.00
_cell.angle_gamma   90.00
#
_symmetry.space_group_name_H-M   'P 1'
#
loop_
_entity.id
_entity.type
_entity.pdbx_description
1 polymer ?
#
loop_
_entity_poly.entity_id
_entity_poly.type
_entity_poly.pdbx_seq_one_letter_code
_entity_poly.pdbx_strand_id
1 'polypeptide(L)'
;VGIMYMMKLHHLVDDKIHARSIGPYSLITQQPLGGKAQFGGQRFGEMEVWALEAYGAAYTLQEMLTIKSDDVAGRTRMYEKIVKGNNTLEVGLPESFNVLVKELQALGLNVELLTSNKGAKVK
;
A
#
# COMPACT_ATOMS: atom_id res chain seq x y z
N VAL A 1 -6.73 52.48 11.34
CA VAL A 1 -7.66 51.98 10.30
C VAL A 1 -7.19 52.53 8.96
N GLY A 2 -7.01 51.68 7.95
CA GLY A 2 -6.50 52.07 6.64
C GLY A 2 -7.04 51.16 5.54
N ILE A 3 -6.89 51.56 4.28
CA ILE A 3 -7.31 50.77 3.12
C ILE A 3 -6.17 49.83 2.76
N MET A 4 -6.38 48.53 2.94
CA MET A 4 -5.43 47.49 2.55
C MET A 4 -6.02 46.68 1.40
N TYR A 5 -5.26 46.51 0.32
CA TYR A 5 -5.65 45.63 -0.78
C TYR A 5 -5.19 44.20 -0.47
N MET A 6 -6.15 43.28 -0.32
CA MET A 6 -5.90 41.86 -0.11
C MET A 6 -6.43 41.06 -1.29
N MET A 7 -5.59 40.20 -1.85
CA MET A 7 -5.95 39.31 -2.97
C MET A 7 -6.27 37.91 -2.45
N LYS A 8 -7.34 37.32 -2.99
CA LYS A 8 -7.65 35.89 -2.79
C LYS A 8 -6.84 35.06 -3.78
N LEU A 9 -6.01 34.14 -3.27
CA LEU A 9 -5.25 33.22 -4.11
C LEU A 9 -6.12 32.05 -4.60
N HIS A 10 -5.72 31.43 -5.70
CA HIS A 10 -6.42 30.30 -6.31
C HIS A 10 -6.36 29.01 -5.48
N HIS A 11 -5.41 28.89 -4.55
CA HIS A 11 -5.21 27.67 -3.78
C HIS A 11 -6.17 27.57 -2.58
N LEU A 12 -7.38 27.08 -2.84
CA LEU A 12 -8.40 26.87 -1.82
C LEU A 12 -8.34 25.46 -1.23
N VAL A 13 -8.84 25.32 0.00
CA VAL A 13 -8.91 24.03 0.70
C VAL A 13 -9.88 23.08 -0.02
N ASP A 14 -10.97 23.62 -0.55
CA ASP A 14 -11.99 22.87 -1.29
C ASP A 14 -11.38 22.08 -2.47
N ASP A 15 -10.36 22.66 -3.12
CA ASP A 15 -9.63 22.02 -4.22
C ASP A 15 -8.60 20.99 -3.74
N LYS A 16 -8.13 21.10 -2.50
CA LYS A 16 -7.01 20.29 -1.97
C LYS A 16 -7.45 19.12 -1.08
N ILE A 17 -8.61 19.20 -0.44
CA ILE A 17 -9.10 18.11 0.41
C ILE A 17 -9.37 16.87 -0.44
N HIS A 18 -8.88 15.72 0.03
CA HIS A 18 -9.05 14.42 -0.62
C HIS A 18 -9.01 13.31 0.42
N ALA A 19 -9.91 12.34 0.28
CA ALA A 19 -9.97 11.16 1.13
C ALA A 19 -10.34 9.94 0.29
N ARG A 20 -9.84 8.77 0.69
CA ARG A 20 -10.08 7.51 0.01
C ARG A 20 -10.27 6.39 1.03
N SER A 21 -11.30 5.58 0.81
CA SER A 21 -11.51 4.30 1.51
C SER A 21 -11.11 3.12 0.60
N ILE A 22 -11.77 2.99 -0.54
CA ILE A 22 -11.48 2.06 -1.63
C ILE A 22 -11.47 2.81 -2.97
N GLY A 23 -10.90 2.23 -4.01
CA GLY A 23 -10.81 2.89 -5.31
C GLY A 23 -10.14 2.04 -6.37
N PRO A 24 -9.77 2.62 -7.51
CA PRO A 24 -9.09 1.91 -8.59
C PRO A 24 -7.65 1.53 -8.21
N TYR A 25 -7.16 0.50 -8.89
CA TYR A 25 -5.84 -0.08 -8.71
C TYR A 25 -5.11 -0.20 -10.05
N SER A 26 -3.79 -0.19 -10.00
CA SER A 26 -2.92 -0.47 -11.14
C SER A 26 -3.11 -1.90 -11.63
N LEU A 27 -3.10 -2.10 -12.95
CA LEU A 27 -3.23 -3.43 -13.56
C LEU A 27 -2.07 -4.36 -13.18
N ILE A 28 -0.84 -3.83 -13.15
CA ILE A 28 0.39 -4.61 -12.99
C ILE A 28 0.71 -4.79 -11.50
N THR A 29 0.91 -3.68 -10.79
CA THR A 29 1.39 -3.70 -9.40
C THR A 29 0.27 -3.92 -8.38
N GLN A 30 -1.00 -3.88 -8.80
CA GLN A 30 -2.17 -3.98 -7.92
C GLN A 30 -2.25 -2.91 -6.80
N GLN A 31 -1.37 -1.91 -6.84
CA GLN A 31 -1.34 -0.80 -5.90
C GLN A 31 -2.41 0.26 -6.23
N PRO A 32 -2.89 1.01 -5.23
CA PRO A 32 -3.76 2.17 -5.42
C PRO A 32 -3.20 3.16 -6.47
N LEU A 33 -4.04 3.62 -7.40
CA LEU A 33 -3.64 4.71 -8.32
C LEU A 33 -3.33 6.00 -7.55
N GLY A 34 -2.57 6.91 -8.18
CA GLY A 34 -2.20 8.21 -7.59
C GLY A 34 -3.09 9.37 -8.05
N GLY A 35 -3.17 10.41 -7.23
CA GLY A 35 -3.79 11.70 -7.60
C GLY A 35 -5.29 11.81 -7.31
N LYS A 36 -5.72 13.03 -6.95
CA LYS A 36 -7.11 13.33 -6.55
C LYS A 36 -8.12 12.99 -7.66
N ALA A 37 -7.80 13.31 -8.92
CA ALA A 37 -8.69 13.07 -10.06
C ALA A 37 -9.01 11.60 -10.33
N GLN A 38 -8.13 10.67 -9.90
CA GLN A 38 -8.30 9.23 -10.08
C GLN A 38 -8.80 8.53 -8.82
N PHE A 39 -9.29 9.29 -7.83
CA PHE A 39 -9.56 8.77 -6.48
C PHE A 39 -8.36 7.99 -5.92
N GLY A 40 -7.18 8.57 -6.10
CA GLY A 40 -5.92 7.94 -5.78
C GLY A 40 -5.67 7.79 -4.28
N GLY A 41 -4.83 6.83 -3.92
CA GLY A 41 -4.32 6.67 -2.56
C GLY A 41 -3.21 7.66 -2.26
N GLN A 42 -2.91 7.82 -0.98
CA GLN A 42 -1.72 8.55 -0.54
C GLN A 42 -0.49 7.66 -0.70
N ARG A 43 0.61 8.23 -1.20
CA ARG A 43 1.89 7.52 -1.23
C ARG A 43 2.41 7.37 0.19
N PHE A 44 2.68 6.13 0.58
CA PHE A 44 3.47 5.80 1.76
C PHE A 44 4.88 5.46 1.26
N GLY A 45 5.83 6.38 1.45
CA GLY A 45 7.18 6.27 0.93
C GLY A 45 8.15 5.68 1.94
N GLU A 46 9.41 5.59 1.53
CA GLU A 46 10.50 5.02 2.34
C GLU A 46 10.71 5.80 3.65
N MET A 47 10.57 7.13 3.62
CA MET A 47 10.71 7.94 4.84
C MET A 47 9.59 7.66 5.85
N GLU A 48 8.35 7.45 5.38
CA GLU A 48 7.25 7.09 6.25
C GLU A 48 7.34 5.65 6.78
N VAL A 49 7.90 4.74 5.99
CA VAL A 49 8.26 3.38 6.43
C VAL A 49 9.25 3.47 7.60
N TRP A 50 10.34 4.22 7.44
CA TRP A 50 11.33 4.42 8.51
C TRP A 50 10.72 5.00 9.78
N ALA A 51 9.75 5.91 9.63
CA ALA A 51 9.05 6.45 10.78
C ALA A 51 8.32 5.35 11.57
N LEU A 52 7.58 4.47 10.90
CA LEU A 52 6.88 3.36 11.58
C LEU A 52 7.83 2.31 12.15
N GLU A 53 8.94 2.02 11.46
CA GLU A 53 9.99 1.13 11.95
C GLU A 53 10.62 1.66 13.24
N ALA A 54 10.93 2.96 13.28
CA ALA A 54 11.48 3.61 14.47
C ALA A 54 10.52 3.57 15.68
N TYR A 55 9.21 3.66 15.44
CA TYR A 55 8.19 3.46 16.46
C TYR A 55 8.02 2.00 16.90
N GLY A 56 8.59 1.03 16.18
CA GLY A 56 8.36 -0.39 16.42
C GLY A 56 6.94 -0.84 16.04
N ALA A 57 6.26 -0.11 15.17
CA ALA A 57 4.86 -0.36 14.80
C ALA A 57 4.73 -1.46 13.72
N ALA A 58 5.19 -2.67 14.03
CA ALA A 58 5.32 -3.77 13.06
C ALA A 58 3.98 -4.14 12.38
N TYR A 59 2.89 -4.27 13.15
CA TYR A 59 1.58 -4.61 12.59
C TYR A 59 0.99 -3.50 11.72
N THR A 60 1.20 -2.23 12.10
CA THR A 60 0.75 -1.08 11.31
C THR A 60 1.52 -0.99 10.01
N LEU A 61 2.84 -1.20 10.05
CA LEU A 61 3.67 -1.24 8.86
C LEU A 61 3.25 -2.38 7.94
N GLN A 62 3.04 -3.58 8.50
CA GLN A 62 2.56 -4.74 7.74
C GLN A 62 1.21 -4.45 7.08
N GLU A 63 0.26 -3.86 7.80
CA GLU A 63 -1.06 -3.49 7.27
C GLU A 63 -0.94 -2.48 6.11
N MET A 64 -0.07 -1.46 6.24
CA MET A 64 0.17 -0.47 5.18
C MET A 64 0.76 -1.10 3.92
N LEU A 65 1.69 -2.05 4.07
CA LEU A 65 2.39 -2.68 2.95
C LEU A 65 1.58 -3.79 2.27
N THR A 66 0.53 -4.32 2.91
CA THR A 66 -0.21 -5.50 2.40
C THR A 66 -1.68 -5.17 2.13
N ILE A 67 -2.55 -5.34 3.13
CA ILE A 67 -4.01 -5.26 3.03
C ILE A 67 -4.48 -3.87 2.55
N LYS A 68 -3.77 -2.79 2.91
CA LYS A 68 -4.10 -1.43 2.45
C LYS A 68 -3.49 -1.06 1.09
N SER A 69 -2.63 -1.91 0.52
CA SER A 69 -1.90 -1.66 -0.71
C SER A 69 -2.28 -2.67 -1.81
N ASP A 70 -1.56 -3.79 -1.90
CA ASP A 70 -1.52 -4.68 -3.06
C ASP A 70 -1.86 -6.14 -2.76
N ASP A 71 -2.17 -6.51 -1.50
CA ASP A 71 -2.71 -7.83 -1.19
C ASP A 71 -4.17 -7.93 -1.65
N VAL A 72 -4.39 -8.45 -2.85
CA VAL A 72 -5.71 -8.53 -3.50
C VAL A 72 -6.70 -9.40 -2.71
N ALA A 73 -6.22 -10.52 -2.18
CA ALA A 73 -7.07 -11.42 -1.40
C ALA A 73 -7.32 -10.86 0.00
N GLY A 74 -6.28 -10.34 0.65
CA GLY A 74 -6.34 -9.75 1.99
C GLY A 74 -7.25 -8.54 2.05
N ARG A 75 -7.16 -7.61 1.09
CA ARG A 75 -8.01 -6.40 1.06
C ARG A 75 -9.50 -6.71 0.93
N THR A 76 -9.85 -7.69 0.11
CA THR A 76 -11.24 -8.10 -0.11
C THR A 76 -11.82 -8.73 1.17
N ARG A 77 -11.06 -9.64 1.79
CA ARG A 77 -11.45 -10.26 3.06
C ARG A 77 -11.55 -9.24 4.19
N MET A 78 -10.61 -8.30 4.27
CA MET A 78 -10.61 -7.26 5.28
C MET A 78 -11.85 -6.38 5.17
N TYR A 79 -12.24 -6.01 3.95
CA TYR A 79 -13.47 -5.25 3.72
C TYR A 79 -14.71 -6.00 4.23
N GLU A 80 -14.86 -7.28 3.89
CA GLU A 80 -15.97 -8.11 4.40
C GLU A 80 -15.96 -8.23 5.93
N LYS A 81 -14.76 -8.37 6.51
CA LYS A 81 -14.54 -8.49 7.95
C LYS A 81 -14.93 -7.23 8.71
N ILE A 82 -14.57 -6.06 8.18
CA ILE A 82 -14.98 -4.76 8.71
C ILE A 82 -16.50 -4.63 8.69
N VAL A 83 -17.15 -5.02 7.58
CA VAL A 83 -18.62 -4.99 7.47
C VAL A 83 -19.30 -5.94 8.47
N LYS A 84 -18.69 -7.09 8.76
CA LYS A 84 -19.17 -8.07 9.74
C LYS A 84 -18.82 -7.72 11.20
N GLY A 85 -18.07 -6.63 11.44
CA GLY A 85 -17.67 -6.20 12.77
C GLY A 85 -16.55 -7.03 13.41
N ASN A 86 -15.84 -7.87 12.64
CA ASN A 86 -14.71 -8.67 13.13
C ASN A 86 -13.42 -8.24 12.45
N ASN A 87 -12.53 -7.56 13.19
CA ASN A 87 -11.34 -6.91 12.62
C ASN A 87 -10.04 -7.75 12.74
N THR A 88 -10.14 -9.08 12.61
CA THR A 88 -8.93 -9.94 12.56
C THR A 88 -8.09 -9.66 11.31
N LEU A 89 -6.82 -9.33 11.53
CA LEU A 89 -5.83 -9.10 10.48
C LEU A 89 -5.30 -10.44 9.96
N GLU A 90 -5.57 -10.76 8.70
CA GLU A 90 -4.98 -11.89 7.99
C GLU A 90 -4.26 -11.37 6.76
N VAL A 91 -2.94 -11.53 6.74
CA VAL A 91 -2.07 -10.94 5.72
C VAL A 91 -1.56 -12.03 4.80
N GLY A 92 -1.66 -11.80 3.49
CA GLY A 92 -1.08 -12.62 2.44
C GLY A 92 0.27 -12.12 1.95
N LEU A 93 0.71 -12.66 0.81
CA LEU A 93 1.89 -12.18 0.09
C LEU A 93 1.51 -10.96 -0.79
N PRO A 94 2.29 -9.87 -0.75
CA PRO A 94 2.10 -8.72 -1.63
C PRO A 94 2.24 -9.10 -3.11
N GLU A 95 1.37 -8.57 -3.97
CA GLU A 95 1.48 -8.82 -5.42
C GLU A 95 2.73 -8.14 -6.02
N SER A 96 3.18 -7.01 -5.46
CA SER A 96 4.45 -6.39 -5.88
C SER A 96 5.65 -7.33 -5.74
N PHE A 97 5.66 -8.21 -4.72
CA PHE A 97 6.71 -9.22 -4.56
C PHE A 97 6.62 -10.31 -5.62
N ASN A 98 5.41 -10.75 -5.99
CA ASN A 98 5.21 -11.70 -7.08
C ASN A 98 5.69 -11.13 -8.41
N VAL A 99 5.35 -9.85 -8.69
CA VAL A 99 5.82 -9.13 -9.89
C VAL A 99 7.34 -9.09 -9.91
N LEU A 100 8.00 -8.73 -8.79
CA LEU A 100 9.45 -8.71 -8.67
C LEU A 100 10.09 -10.08 -9.00
N VAL A 101 9.56 -11.17 -8.45
CA VAL A 101 10.07 -12.52 -8.73
C VAL A 101 9.94 -12.86 -10.22
N LYS A 102 8.83 -12.49 -10.86
CA LYS A 102 8.61 -12.71 -12.29
C LYS A 102 9.53 -11.87 -13.16
N GLU A 103 9.79 -10.62 -12.79
CA GLU A 103 10.75 -9.76 -13.48
C GLU A 103 12.17 -10.30 -13.40
N LEU A 104 12.59 -10.83 -12.24
CA LEU A 104 13.91 -11.48 -12.09
C LEU A 104 13.99 -12.78 -12.92
N GLN A 105 12.95 -13.60 -12.93
CA GLN A 105 12.87 -14.81 -13.75
C GLN A 105 12.94 -14.50 -15.25
N ALA A 106 12.35 -13.39 -15.70
CA ALA A 106 12.43 -12.95 -17.09
C ALA A 106 13.86 -12.58 -17.53
N LEU A 107 14.72 -12.20 -16.58
CA LEU A 107 16.15 -11.95 -16.82
C LEU A 107 17.01 -13.22 -16.77
N GLY A 108 16.41 -14.39 -16.58
CA GLY A 108 17.12 -15.67 -16.45
C GLY A 108 17.66 -15.95 -15.04
N LEU A 109 17.24 -15.18 -14.03
CA LEU A 109 17.60 -15.42 -12.63
C LEU A 109 16.54 -16.34 -11.98
N ASN A 110 16.93 -17.53 -11.55
CA ASN A 110 16.02 -18.42 -10.82
C ASN A 110 15.94 -18.02 -9.34
N VAL A 111 14.78 -17.52 -8.92
CA VAL A 111 14.48 -17.17 -7.53
C VAL A 111 13.37 -18.09 -7.01
N GLU A 112 13.65 -18.77 -5.91
CA GLU A 112 12.73 -19.71 -5.26
C GLU A 112 12.56 -19.39 -3.77
N LEU A 113 11.33 -19.52 -3.27
CA LEU A 113 11.03 -19.43 -1.85
C LEU A 113 11.40 -20.74 -1.15
N LEU A 114 12.45 -20.71 -0.34
CA LEU A 114 12.88 -21.85 0.46
C LEU A 114 12.09 -21.90 1.77
N THR A 115 11.50 -23.06 2.06
CA THR A 115 10.92 -23.33 3.38
C THR A 115 11.96 -23.99 4.28
N SER A 116 11.87 -23.76 5.59
CA SER A 116 12.83 -24.24 6.59
C SER A 116 13.13 -25.76 6.52
N ASN A 117 12.23 -26.56 5.93
CA ASN A 117 12.38 -28.01 5.83
C ASN A 117 13.06 -28.49 4.53
N LYS A 118 13.31 -27.62 3.54
CA LYS A 118 13.94 -28.00 2.26
C LYS A 118 15.47 -27.85 2.24
N GLY A 119 16.08 -27.30 3.29
CA GLY A 119 17.54 -27.21 3.44
C GLY A 119 18.24 -28.50 3.91
N ALA A 120 17.50 -29.55 4.29
CA ALA A 120 18.04 -30.77 4.90
C ALA A 120 18.12 -31.98 3.95
N LYS A 121 17.95 -31.80 2.63
CA LYS A 121 18.14 -32.89 1.66
C LYS A 121 18.84 -32.42 0.39
N VAL A 122 20.13 -32.12 0.49
CA VAL A 122 21.09 -32.31 -0.62
C VAL A 122 22.45 -32.74 -0.05
N LYS A 123 22.52 -33.96 0.47
CA LYS A 123 23.52 -35.01 0.19
C LYS A 123 23.29 -36.18 1.16
#